data_AF-A0A7G8EAC7-F1
#
_entry.id   AF-A0A7G8EAC7-F1
#
_cell.length_a   1.000
_cell.length_b   1.000
_cell.length_c   1.000
_cell.angle_alpha   90.00
_cell.angle_beta   90.00
_cell.angle_gamma   90.00
#
_symmetry.space_group_name_H-M   'P 1'
#
loop_
_entity.id
_entity.type
_entity.pdbx_description
1 polymer ?
#
loop_
_entity_poly.entity_id
_entity_poly.type
_entity_poly.pdbx_seq_one_letter_code
_entity_poly.pdbx_strand_id
1 'polypeptide(L)'
;MFASLDPFPTLPATSKHLLKRLAVDLATLCSNPEDLEHTFDLLNASYGTEVAQAARNRLKQDPSIEALIAEQYWGDWPSLADLQAMPAGSLGHVYGTFMASQGLNQLPNPQLGDSVPSEDTYLQQRIRHTHDVWHVIAGLPITLAGEAAANGLTTEQLRWPGSALLISADLIHRVSESQASPTKEDDQRIDLGVAVAYGLSLGAKAQPLLAQRWEEGWERPLSEWREALGISELIARSPFPPLTGDRSPLASASIVGSWSLQSLTIRHADSAEAIPVWGEHPLGQLTYTADGRMSAVLCKAGQSTHAAGAGSADVAEQAALFRHSYGYAGRYTLTTEGVIHHVEVAADPSWIGTDQHRITHRADDCLTITTTAIASVVSPDPVSYEAIWRKLP
;
A
#
# COMPACT_ATOMS: atom_id res chain seq x y z
N MET A 1 -18.06 -34.46 -21.27
CA MET A 1 -17.07 -35.47 -21.70
C MET A 1 -15.85 -35.28 -20.81
N PHE A 2 -15.79 -35.96 -19.67
CA PHE A 2 -14.60 -35.91 -18.79
C PHE A 2 -13.59 -36.90 -19.35
N ALA A 3 -12.42 -36.40 -19.77
CA ALA A 3 -11.32 -37.26 -20.16
C ALA A 3 -10.91 -38.14 -18.97
N SER A 4 -10.74 -39.44 -19.20
CA SER A 4 -10.19 -40.36 -18.22
C SER A 4 -8.73 -39.98 -17.99
N LEU A 5 -8.42 -39.36 -16.84
CA LEU A 5 -7.04 -39.17 -16.40
C LEU A 5 -6.48 -40.54 -15.99
N ASP A 6 -5.22 -40.80 -16.34
CA ASP A 6 -4.50 -41.99 -15.87
C ASP A 6 -4.50 -42.05 -14.33
N PRO A 7 -4.61 -43.25 -13.72
CA PRO A 7 -4.61 -43.38 -12.28
C PRO A 7 -3.29 -42.88 -11.69
N PHE A 8 -3.38 -41.95 -10.73
CA PHE A 8 -2.22 -41.46 -9.99
C PHE A 8 -1.51 -42.62 -9.28
N PRO A 9 -0.16 -42.68 -9.33
CA PRO A 9 0.61 -43.71 -8.62
C PRO A 9 0.37 -43.65 -7.11
N THR A 10 0.42 -44.81 -6.45
CA THR A 10 0.25 -44.91 -5.00
C THR A 10 1.44 -44.29 -4.26
N LEU A 11 1.15 -43.37 -3.34
CA LEU A 11 2.18 -42.62 -2.62
C LEU A 11 2.88 -43.49 -1.54
N PRO A 12 4.20 -43.31 -1.33
CA PRO A 12 4.95 -43.92 -0.22
C PRO A 12 4.37 -43.58 1.16
N ALA A 13 4.60 -44.44 2.17
CA ALA A 13 4.05 -44.25 3.52
C ALA A 13 4.56 -42.97 4.22
N THR A 14 5.82 -42.59 4.01
CA THR A 14 6.40 -41.32 4.48
C THR A 14 5.67 -40.11 3.90
N SER A 15 5.32 -40.17 2.61
CA SER A 15 4.51 -39.15 1.93
C SER A 15 3.09 -39.07 2.50
N LYS A 16 2.50 -40.18 2.95
CA LYS A 16 1.15 -40.18 3.57
C LYS A 16 1.12 -39.45 4.92
N HIS A 17 2.14 -39.63 5.77
CA HIS A 17 2.21 -38.92 7.05
C HIS A 17 2.39 -37.41 6.85
N LEU A 18 3.26 -37.01 5.92
CA LEU A 18 3.47 -35.62 5.57
C LEU A 18 2.20 -34.97 5.00
N LEU A 19 1.53 -35.63 4.06
CA LEU A 19 0.28 -35.13 3.50
C LEU A 19 -0.83 -35.00 4.54
N LYS A 20 -0.88 -35.93 5.51
CA LYS A 20 -1.82 -35.82 6.62
C LYS A 20 -1.53 -34.58 7.48
N ARG A 21 -0.26 -34.30 7.79
CA ARG A 21 0.13 -33.08 8.52
C ARG A 21 -0.27 -31.84 7.74
N LEU A 22 0.14 -31.75 6.47
CA LEU A 22 -0.20 -30.62 5.60
C LEU A 22 -1.71 -30.41 5.47
N ALA A 23 -2.50 -31.50 5.38
CA ALA A 23 -3.95 -31.41 5.31
C ALA A 23 -4.58 -30.91 6.62
N VAL A 24 -4.00 -31.25 7.78
CA VAL A 24 -4.44 -30.72 9.07
C VAL A 24 -4.14 -29.22 9.16
N ASP A 25 -2.90 -28.83 8.87
CA ASP A 25 -2.49 -27.41 8.91
C ASP A 25 -3.34 -26.58 7.93
N LEU A 26 -3.53 -27.08 6.71
CA LEU A 26 -4.38 -26.45 5.69
C LEU A 26 -5.83 -26.31 6.16
N ALA A 27 -6.41 -27.34 6.77
CA ALA A 27 -7.79 -27.28 7.27
C ALA A 27 -7.95 -26.31 8.44
N THR A 28 -6.96 -26.22 9.33
CA THR A 28 -6.91 -25.20 10.39
C THR A 28 -6.88 -23.80 9.77
N LEU A 29 -6.02 -23.56 8.79
CA LEU A 29 -5.92 -22.26 8.10
C LEU A 29 -7.18 -21.91 7.31
N CYS A 30 -7.87 -22.89 6.71
CA CYS A 30 -9.18 -22.67 6.11
C CYS A 30 -10.22 -22.17 7.13
N SER A 31 -10.06 -22.50 8.41
CA SER A 31 -10.96 -22.09 9.48
C SER A 31 -10.53 -20.77 10.13
N ASN A 32 -9.22 -20.52 10.22
CA ASN A 32 -8.61 -19.33 10.79
C ASN A 32 -7.34 -18.95 9.98
N PRO A 33 -7.45 -18.05 8.99
CA PRO A 33 -6.30 -17.67 8.14
C PRO A 33 -5.24 -16.85 8.89
N GLU A 34 -5.54 -16.32 10.08
CA GLU A 34 -4.60 -15.54 10.90
C GLU A 34 -3.75 -16.43 11.83
N ASP A 35 -3.88 -17.77 11.75
CA ASP A 35 -3.11 -18.71 12.57
C ASP A 35 -1.64 -18.80 12.09
N LEU A 36 -0.78 -17.95 12.67
CA LEU A 36 0.63 -17.89 12.33
C LEU A 36 1.39 -19.19 12.65
N GLU A 37 1.00 -19.93 13.69
CA GLU A 37 1.67 -21.18 14.08
C GLU A 37 1.51 -22.23 12.97
N HIS A 38 0.27 -22.48 12.54
CA HIS A 38 -0.01 -23.42 11.47
C HIS A 38 0.49 -22.93 10.11
N THR A 39 0.57 -21.61 9.90
CA THR A 39 1.20 -21.00 8.72
C THR A 39 2.67 -21.39 8.64
N PHE A 40 3.44 -21.17 9.71
CA PHE A 40 4.86 -21.53 9.75
C PHE A 40 5.07 -23.04 9.65
N ASP A 41 4.23 -23.83 10.33
CA ASP A 41 4.30 -25.28 10.28
C ASP A 41 4.05 -25.84 8.88
N LEU A 42 3.05 -25.32 8.17
CA LEU A 42 2.76 -25.68 6.78
C LEU A 42 3.91 -25.30 5.85
N LEU A 43 4.45 -24.08 5.99
CA LEU A 43 5.60 -23.63 5.19
C LEU A 43 6.84 -24.49 5.45
N ASN A 44 7.14 -24.80 6.71
CA ASN A 44 8.27 -25.64 7.10
C ASN A 44 8.12 -27.08 6.58
N ALA A 45 6.94 -27.68 6.77
CA ALA A 45 6.66 -29.06 6.36
C ALA A 45 6.69 -29.19 4.83
N SER A 46 6.10 -28.23 4.11
CA SER A 46 6.08 -28.24 2.65
C SER A 46 7.48 -28.03 2.03
N TYR A 47 8.37 -27.31 2.73
CA TYR A 47 9.76 -27.12 2.31
C TYR A 47 10.58 -28.42 2.23
N GLY A 48 10.25 -29.42 3.06
CA GLY A 48 10.93 -30.72 3.06
C GLY A 48 10.56 -31.67 1.91
N THR A 49 9.66 -31.26 1.01
CA THR A 49 9.15 -32.12 -0.07
C THR A 49 10.09 -32.24 -1.26
N GLU A 50 9.96 -33.31 -2.05
CA GLU A 50 10.67 -33.46 -3.34
C GLU A 50 10.32 -32.35 -4.34
N VAL A 51 9.06 -31.87 -4.31
CA VAL A 51 8.62 -30.73 -5.13
C VAL A 51 9.36 -29.45 -4.74
N ALA A 52 9.48 -29.18 -3.43
CA ALA A 52 10.28 -28.06 -2.95
C ALA A 52 11.78 -28.24 -3.26
N GLN A 53 12.31 -29.47 -3.23
CA GLN A 53 13.69 -29.74 -3.65
C GLN A 53 13.91 -29.43 -5.14
N ALA A 54 12.99 -29.83 -6.01
CA ALA A 54 13.06 -29.52 -7.43
C ALA A 54 13.04 -27.99 -7.65
N ALA A 55 12.21 -27.28 -6.91
CA ALA A 55 12.15 -25.82 -6.94
C ALA A 55 13.47 -25.18 -6.46
N ARG A 56 14.07 -25.66 -5.36
CA ARG A 56 15.40 -25.21 -4.91
C ARG A 56 16.48 -25.47 -5.97
N ASN A 57 16.51 -26.66 -6.55
CA ASN A 57 17.48 -27.00 -7.59
C ASN A 57 17.36 -26.08 -8.80
N ARG A 58 16.13 -25.72 -9.21
CA ARG A 58 15.88 -24.71 -10.24
C ARG A 58 16.46 -23.35 -9.85
N LEU A 59 16.21 -22.87 -8.63
CA LEU A 59 16.71 -21.57 -8.17
C LEU A 59 18.25 -21.52 -8.18
N LYS A 60 18.91 -22.62 -7.79
CA LYS A 60 20.39 -22.73 -7.86
C LYS A 60 20.96 -22.69 -9.27
N GLN A 61 20.19 -23.20 -10.23
CA GLN A 61 20.58 -23.23 -11.64
C GLN A 61 20.20 -21.95 -12.39
N ASP A 62 19.53 -21.00 -11.73
CA ASP A 62 19.20 -19.72 -12.34
C ASP A 62 20.46 -18.85 -12.42
N PRO A 63 20.91 -18.44 -13.63
CA PRO A 63 22.15 -17.66 -13.78
C PRO A 63 22.11 -16.31 -13.05
N SER A 64 20.92 -15.76 -12.78
CA SER A 64 20.80 -14.50 -12.03
C SER A 64 21.02 -14.69 -10.52
N ILE A 65 20.87 -15.91 -10.00
CA ILE A 65 20.94 -16.22 -8.56
C ILE A 65 22.25 -16.96 -8.21
N GLU A 66 22.85 -17.67 -9.17
CA GLU A 66 24.04 -18.52 -8.98
C GLU A 66 25.17 -17.81 -8.19
N ALA A 67 25.56 -16.60 -8.61
CA ALA A 67 26.60 -15.83 -7.93
C ALA A 67 26.25 -15.52 -6.47
N LEU A 68 24.99 -15.17 -6.22
CA LEU A 68 24.48 -14.83 -4.89
C LEU A 68 24.52 -16.03 -3.93
N ILE A 69 24.29 -17.25 -4.44
CA ILE A 69 24.37 -18.50 -3.67
C ILE A 69 25.83 -18.92 -3.46
N ALA A 70 26.66 -18.85 -4.51
CA ALA A 70 28.07 -19.22 -4.42
C ALA A 70 28.83 -18.35 -3.40
N GLU A 71 28.48 -17.07 -3.33
CA GLU A 71 29.04 -16.13 -2.36
C GLU A 71 28.37 -16.21 -0.98
N GLN A 72 27.21 -16.87 -0.87
CA GLN A 72 26.30 -16.76 0.29
C GLN A 72 26.14 -15.30 0.74
N TYR A 73 25.95 -14.40 -0.23
CA TYR A 73 26.03 -12.96 -0.01
C TYR A 73 25.04 -12.48 1.07
N TRP A 74 25.58 -11.76 2.04
CA TRP A 74 24.82 -11.06 3.06
C TRP A 74 25.46 -9.70 3.30
N GLY A 75 24.78 -8.64 2.87
CA GLY A 75 25.27 -7.27 3.00
C GLY A 75 24.90 -6.64 4.34
N ASP A 76 25.13 -5.33 4.44
CA ASP A 76 24.74 -4.57 5.63
C ASP A 76 23.22 -4.40 5.70
N TRP A 77 22.68 -4.56 6.91
CA TRP A 77 21.25 -4.42 7.20
C TRP A 77 21.09 -3.34 8.27
N PRO A 78 20.80 -2.09 7.86
CA PRO A 78 20.75 -0.96 8.78
C PRO A 78 19.63 -1.11 9.82
N SER A 79 19.74 -0.40 10.94
CA SER A 79 18.69 -0.40 11.95
C SER A 79 17.40 0.23 11.40
N LEU A 80 16.26 -0.08 12.03
CA LEU A 80 14.97 0.53 11.63
C LEU A 80 15.02 2.06 11.63
N ALA A 81 15.71 2.64 12.63
CA ALA A 81 15.86 4.08 12.76
C ALA A 81 16.69 4.67 11.61
N ASP A 82 17.78 4.00 11.23
CA ASP A 82 18.63 4.43 10.10
C ASP A 82 17.86 4.34 8.79
N LEU A 83 17.12 3.24 8.58
CA LEU A 83 16.26 3.04 7.41
C LEU A 83 15.21 4.14 7.29
N GLN A 84 14.50 4.48 8.38
CA GLN A 84 13.51 5.56 8.39
C GLN A 84 14.13 6.95 8.11
N ALA A 85 15.39 7.16 8.48
CA ALA A 85 16.11 8.41 8.24
C ALA A 85 16.64 8.55 6.79
N MET A 86 16.60 7.48 5.98
CA MET A 86 17.01 7.52 4.58
C MET A 86 16.11 8.43 3.73
N PRO A 87 16.55 8.82 2.51
CA PRO A 87 15.79 9.71 1.66
C PRO A 87 14.36 9.21 1.42
N ALA A 88 13.41 10.13 1.53
CA ALA A 88 12.00 9.89 1.22
C ALA A 88 11.79 9.22 -0.15
N GLY A 89 11.00 8.15 -0.20
CA GLY A 89 10.76 7.37 -1.42
C GLY A 89 11.91 6.42 -1.81
N SER A 90 12.98 6.33 -1.02
CA SER A 90 13.99 5.27 -1.15
C SER A 90 13.47 3.93 -0.63
N LEU A 91 14.05 2.82 -1.07
CA LEU A 91 13.72 1.48 -0.58
C LEU A 91 13.80 1.41 0.96
N GLY A 92 14.87 1.94 1.54
CA GLY A 92 15.13 1.92 2.97
C GLY A 92 14.12 2.73 3.75
N HIS A 93 13.77 3.94 3.30
CA HIS A 93 12.76 4.76 3.97
C HIS A 93 11.39 4.10 3.98
N VAL A 94 10.97 3.55 2.84
CA VAL A 94 9.67 2.88 2.70
C VAL A 94 9.64 1.60 3.53
N TYR A 95 10.70 0.79 3.47
CA TYR A 95 10.82 -0.45 4.25
C TYR A 95 10.87 -0.18 5.76
N GLY A 96 11.67 0.79 6.21
CA GLY A 96 11.72 1.17 7.62
C GLY A 96 10.37 1.68 8.14
N THR A 97 9.65 2.46 7.34
CA THR A 97 8.30 2.96 7.67
C THR A 97 7.27 1.84 7.71
N PHE A 98 7.32 0.94 6.73
CA PHE A 98 6.46 -0.24 6.65
C PHE A 98 6.65 -1.16 7.86
N MET A 99 7.89 -1.48 8.24
CA MET A 99 8.14 -2.32 9.41
C MET A 99 7.66 -1.66 10.71
N ALA A 100 7.91 -0.35 10.86
CA ALA A 100 7.50 0.40 12.04
C ALA A 100 5.97 0.48 12.19
N SER A 101 5.22 0.64 11.09
CA SER A 101 3.76 0.75 11.14
C SER A 101 3.07 -0.55 11.61
N GLN A 102 3.74 -1.68 11.50
CA GLN A 102 3.21 -2.99 11.88
C GLN A 102 3.64 -3.43 13.28
N GLY A 103 4.44 -2.62 13.99
CA GLY A 103 5.03 -3.02 15.27
C GLY A 103 5.96 -4.23 15.15
N LEU A 104 6.41 -4.55 13.93
CA LEU A 104 7.32 -5.65 13.65
C LEU A 104 8.75 -5.21 13.91
N ASN A 105 9.49 -6.01 14.66
CA ASN A 105 10.94 -5.84 14.79
C ASN A 105 11.64 -6.54 13.62
N GLN A 106 12.79 -6.02 13.21
CA GLN A 106 13.67 -6.76 12.29
C GLN A 106 13.92 -8.16 12.84
N LEU A 107 13.77 -9.17 11.98
CA LEU A 107 14.18 -10.52 12.33
C LEU A 107 15.67 -10.50 12.68
N PRO A 108 16.08 -11.10 13.81
CA PRO A 108 17.48 -11.16 14.17
C PRO A 108 18.23 -11.92 13.07
N ASN A 109 19.46 -11.46 12.76
CA ASN A 109 20.33 -12.16 11.82
C ASN A 109 20.38 -13.65 12.16
N PRO A 110 20.21 -14.54 11.17
CA PRO A 110 20.11 -15.96 11.45
C PRO A 110 21.44 -16.43 12.04
N GLN A 111 21.39 -16.97 13.24
CA GLN A 111 22.53 -17.71 13.80
C GLN A 111 22.60 -19.03 13.03
N LEU A 112 23.52 -19.10 12.07
CA LEU A 112 23.87 -20.36 11.41
C LEU A 112 24.37 -21.31 12.51
N GLY A 113 23.60 -22.34 12.82
CA GLY A 113 24.03 -23.39 13.75
C GLY A 113 25.34 -24.03 13.27
N ASP A 114 26.07 -24.69 14.16
CA ASP A 114 27.42 -25.23 13.95
C ASP A 114 27.58 -26.26 12.79
N SER A 115 26.51 -26.56 12.05
CA SER A 115 26.58 -27.31 10.79
C SER A 115 27.03 -26.40 9.64
N VAL A 116 27.95 -26.88 8.79
CA VAL A 116 28.36 -26.19 7.56
C VAL A 116 27.12 -25.68 6.81
N PRO A 117 27.00 -24.36 6.56
CA PRO A 117 25.87 -23.79 5.85
C PRO A 117 25.72 -24.44 4.47
N SER A 118 24.60 -25.13 4.25
CA SER A 118 24.28 -25.63 2.91
C SER A 118 23.67 -24.52 2.07
N GLU A 119 23.80 -24.59 0.74
CA GLU A 119 23.11 -23.67 -0.18
C GLU A 119 21.60 -23.62 0.08
N ASP A 120 21.00 -24.74 0.50
CA ASP A 120 19.58 -24.82 0.86
C ASP A 120 19.28 -24.02 2.13
N THR A 121 20.17 -24.09 3.14
CA THR A 121 20.08 -23.28 4.37
C THR A 121 20.17 -21.80 4.05
N TYR A 122 21.14 -21.41 3.22
CA TYR A 122 21.29 -20.02 2.76
C TYR A 122 20.05 -19.53 2.00
N LEU A 123 19.56 -20.31 1.02
CA LEU A 123 18.36 -19.97 0.25
C LEU A 123 17.14 -19.78 1.16
N GLN A 124 16.92 -20.69 2.10
CA GLN A 124 15.81 -20.59 3.05
C GLN A 124 15.89 -19.31 3.88
N GLN A 125 17.08 -18.98 4.39
CA GLN A 125 17.29 -17.80 5.21
C GLN A 125 17.13 -16.51 4.41
N ARG A 126 17.72 -16.44 3.21
CA ARG A 126 17.61 -15.25 2.36
C ARG A 126 16.16 -14.96 2.03
N ILE A 127 15.41 -15.98 1.61
CA ILE A 127 13.99 -15.84 1.26
C ILE A 127 13.16 -15.32 2.44
N ARG A 128 13.42 -15.81 3.66
CA ARG A 128 12.73 -15.31 4.86
C ARG A 128 13.08 -13.85 5.18
N HIS A 129 14.34 -13.47 5.09
CA HIS A 129 14.77 -12.11 5.46
C HIS A 129 14.42 -11.07 4.40
N THR A 130 14.36 -11.46 3.13
CA THR A 130 13.99 -10.54 2.04
C THR A 130 12.49 -10.53 1.77
N HIS A 131 11.70 -11.39 2.41
CA HIS A 131 10.25 -11.47 2.22
C HIS A 131 9.56 -10.11 2.38
N ASP A 132 9.81 -9.43 3.49
CA ASP A 132 9.17 -8.15 3.79
C ASP A 132 9.66 -7.02 2.85
N VAL A 133 10.87 -7.15 2.30
CA VAL A 133 11.36 -6.26 1.24
C VAL A 133 10.54 -6.48 -0.04
N TRP A 134 10.12 -7.71 -0.34
CA TRP A 134 9.30 -8.01 -1.51
C TRP A 134 7.90 -7.42 -1.40
N HIS A 135 7.32 -7.35 -0.19
CA HIS A 135 6.08 -6.59 0.04
C HIS A 135 6.24 -5.12 -0.37
N VAL A 136 7.32 -4.47 0.07
CA VAL A 136 7.60 -3.06 -0.24
C VAL A 136 7.82 -2.84 -1.74
N ILE A 137 8.67 -3.66 -2.36
CA ILE A 137 8.94 -3.60 -3.80
C ILE A 137 7.65 -3.76 -4.61
N ALA A 138 6.81 -4.71 -4.22
CA ALA A 138 5.55 -5.02 -4.91
C ALA A 138 4.37 -4.13 -4.50
N GLY A 139 4.53 -3.25 -3.51
CA GLY A 139 3.45 -2.38 -3.02
C GLY A 139 2.31 -3.15 -2.34
N LEU A 140 2.63 -4.25 -1.64
CA LEU A 140 1.67 -5.16 -1.03
C LEU A 140 1.55 -4.90 0.48
N PRO A 141 0.36 -4.52 0.99
CA PRO A 141 0.15 -4.32 2.42
C PRO A 141 0.09 -5.67 3.16
N ILE A 142 0.25 -5.69 4.48
CA ILE A 142 0.07 -6.90 5.29
C ILE A 142 -1.40 -7.14 5.68
N THR A 143 -2.29 -7.09 4.68
CA THR A 143 -3.68 -7.52 4.84
C THR A 143 -3.83 -8.94 4.30
N LEU A 144 -4.92 -9.64 4.63
CA LEU A 144 -5.20 -10.96 4.06
C LEU A 144 -5.07 -10.97 2.51
N ALA A 145 -5.60 -9.94 1.85
CA ALA A 145 -5.48 -9.81 0.40
C ALA A 145 -4.03 -9.53 -0.05
N GLY A 146 -3.30 -8.66 0.66
CA GLY A 146 -1.90 -8.36 0.34
C GLY A 146 -0.96 -9.55 0.55
N GLU A 147 -1.16 -10.34 1.61
CA GLU A 147 -0.46 -11.61 1.85
C GLU A 147 -0.77 -12.63 0.75
N ALA A 148 -2.03 -12.75 0.32
CA ALA A 148 -2.37 -13.64 -0.78
C ALA A 148 -1.72 -13.21 -2.13
N ALA A 149 -1.56 -11.91 -2.36
CA ALA A 149 -0.79 -11.40 -3.49
C ALA A 149 0.72 -11.72 -3.34
N ALA A 150 1.29 -11.59 -2.13
CA ALA A 150 2.69 -11.95 -1.86
C ALA A 150 2.93 -13.47 -2.05
N ASN A 151 1.97 -14.29 -1.60
CA ASN A 151 1.95 -15.72 -1.86
C ASN A 151 1.84 -16.02 -3.36
N GLY A 152 1.04 -15.26 -4.12
CA GLY A 152 0.97 -15.39 -5.58
C GLY A 152 2.32 -15.10 -6.25
N LEU A 153 2.97 -14.00 -5.85
CA LEU A 153 4.29 -13.62 -6.33
C LEU A 153 5.33 -14.71 -6.05
N THR A 154 5.40 -15.20 -4.81
CA THR A 154 6.36 -16.22 -4.40
C THR A 154 6.04 -17.59 -4.97
N THR A 155 4.76 -17.91 -5.22
CA THR A 155 4.35 -19.12 -5.94
C THR A 155 4.95 -19.13 -7.35
N GLU A 156 4.92 -18.02 -8.07
CA GLU A 156 5.50 -17.95 -9.42
C GLU A 156 7.04 -17.94 -9.39
N GLN A 157 7.65 -17.09 -8.56
CA GLN A 157 9.11 -16.94 -8.56
C GLN A 157 9.84 -18.11 -7.92
N LEU A 158 9.39 -18.55 -6.74
CA LEU A 158 10.05 -19.61 -5.98
C LEU A 158 9.56 -20.99 -6.39
N ARG A 159 8.32 -21.10 -6.91
CA ARG A 159 7.65 -22.37 -7.24
C ARG A 159 7.58 -23.32 -6.05
N TRP A 160 7.53 -22.76 -4.86
CA TRP A 160 7.43 -23.52 -3.62
C TRP A 160 5.98 -23.91 -3.36
N PRO A 161 5.74 -25.16 -2.93
CA PRO A 161 4.37 -25.64 -2.70
C PRO A 161 3.67 -24.93 -1.54
N GLY A 162 4.43 -24.40 -0.56
CA GLY A 162 3.89 -23.73 0.62
C GLY A 162 3.01 -22.53 0.27
N SER A 163 3.51 -21.58 -0.53
CA SER A 163 2.74 -20.39 -0.92
C SER A 163 1.45 -20.74 -1.68
N ALA A 164 1.49 -21.77 -2.55
CA ALA A 164 0.31 -22.24 -3.26
C ALA A 164 -0.73 -22.89 -2.33
N LEU A 165 -0.27 -23.58 -1.29
CA LEU A 165 -1.14 -24.14 -0.26
C LEU A 165 -1.78 -23.03 0.60
N LEU A 166 -1.04 -21.97 0.94
CA LEU A 166 -1.60 -20.81 1.63
C LEU A 166 -2.69 -20.12 0.80
N ILE A 167 -2.44 -19.86 -0.48
CA ILE A 167 -3.46 -19.34 -1.42
C ILE A 167 -4.70 -20.24 -1.42
N SER A 168 -4.49 -21.56 -1.42
CA SER A 168 -5.59 -22.53 -1.41
C SER A 168 -6.40 -22.45 -0.11
N ALA A 169 -5.74 -22.30 1.04
CA ALA A 169 -6.41 -22.11 2.33
C ALA A 169 -7.26 -20.84 2.33
N ASP A 170 -6.68 -19.72 1.88
CA ASP A 170 -7.36 -18.42 1.84
C ASP A 170 -8.59 -18.46 0.91
N LEU A 171 -8.47 -19.11 -0.26
CA LEU A 171 -9.58 -19.26 -1.20
C LEU A 171 -10.69 -20.18 -0.66
N ILE A 172 -10.35 -21.24 0.06
CA ILE A 172 -11.34 -22.13 0.70
C ILE A 172 -12.03 -21.43 1.87
N HIS A 173 -11.30 -20.66 2.68
CA HIS A 173 -11.84 -19.91 3.81
C HIS A 173 -13.05 -19.05 3.40
N ARG A 174 -12.98 -18.44 2.20
CA ARG A 174 -14.08 -17.64 1.61
C ARG A 174 -15.41 -18.38 1.48
N VAL A 175 -15.43 -19.71 1.42
CA VAL A 175 -16.67 -20.50 1.38
C VAL A 175 -17.46 -20.35 2.69
N SER A 176 -16.76 -20.12 3.81
CA SER A 176 -17.34 -19.99 5.14
C SER A 176 -17.62 -18.55 5.56
N GLU A 177 -17.06 -17.56 4.85
CA GLU A 177 -17.41 -16.15 5.00
C GLU A 177 -18.83 -15.92 4.47
N SER A 178 -19.84 -16.02 5.36
CA SER A 178 -21.18 -15.54 5.01
C SER A 178 -21.08 -14.05 4.68
N GLN A 179 -21.77 -13.57 3.64
CA GLN A 179 -21.94 -12.13 3.36
C GLN A 179 -22.73 -11.38 4.46
N ALA A 180 -22.73 -11.87 5.70
CA ALA A 180 -23.49 -11.37 6.83
C ALA A 180 -22.58 -11.22 8.06
N SER A 181 -21.81 -10.13 8.08
CA SER A 181 -21.51 -9.36 9.30
C SER A 181 -21.13 -7.93 8.90
N PRO A 182 -22.08 -6.98 8.89
CA PRO A 182 -21.80 -5.55 8.70
C PRO A 182 -21.25 -4.91 9.98
N THR A 183 -20.33 -5.60 10.65
CA THR A 183 -19.68 -5.15 11.89
C THR A 183 -18.21 -5.57 11.83
N LYS A 184 -17.47 -4.90 10.96
CA LYS A 184 -16.02 -4.64 10.96
C LYS A 184 -15.73 -3.93 9.63
N GLU A 185 -15.74 -2.61 9.68
CA GLU A 185 -15.17 -1.66 8.69
C GLU A 185 -15.43 -1.99 7.22
N ASP A 186 -16.53 -1.43 6.72
CA ASP A 186 -17.01 -1.46 5.33
C ASP A 186 -15.91 -1.10 4.29
N ASP A 187 -15.81 -1.97 3.28
CA ASP A 187 -15.51 -1.64 1.88
C ASP A 187 -14.09 -1.17 1.47
N GLN A 188 -13.05 -1.89 1.91
CA GLN A 188 -11.75 -1.98 1.20
C GLN A 188 -11.19 -3.41 1.08
N ARG A 189 -12.03 -4.46 1.11
CA ARG A 189 -11.55 -5.83 0.87
C ARG A 189 -11.37 -6.06 -0.62
N ILE A 190 -10.17 -5.77 -1.13
CA ILE A 190 -9.71 -6.24 -2.44
C ILE A 190 -10.05 -7.73 -2.55
N ASP A 191 -10.77 -8.10 -3.60
CA ASP A 191 -11.17 -9.49 -3.80
C ASP A 191 -9.92 -10.38 -3.81
N LEU A 192 -9.94 -11.45 -3.02
CA LEU A 192 -8.79 -12.33 -2.87
C LEU A 192 -8.32 -12.93 -4.20
N GLY A 193 -9.26 -13.25 -5.10
CA GLY A 193 -8.94 -13.75 -6.43
C GLY A 193 -8.25 -12.69 -7.28
N VAL A 194 -8.64 -11.42 -7.17
CA VAL A 194 -7.96 -10.27 -7.81
C VAL A 194 -6.55 -10.11 -7.23
N ALA A 195 -6.40 -10.17 -5.91
CA ALA A 195 -5.10 -10.09 -5.25
C ALA A 195 -4.14 -11.22 -5.68
N VAL A 196 -4.63 -12.47 -5.69
CA VAL A 196 -3.86 -13.64 -6.14
C VAL A 196 -3.46 -13.47 -7.62
N ALA A 197 -4.40 -13.07 -8.48
CA ALA A 197 -4.10 -12.84 -9.90
C ALA A 197 -3.07 -11.73 -10.11
N TYR A 198 -3.12 -10.67 -9.31
CA TYR A 198 -2.14 -9.60 -9.30
C TYR A 198 -0.76 -10.10 -8.86
N GLY A 199 -0.69 -10.84 -7.75
CA GLY A 199 0.52 -11.47 -7.23
C GLY A 199 1.20 -12.40 -8.24
N LEU A 200 0.43 -13.31 -8.85
CA LEU A 200 0.92 -14.18 -9.92
C LEU A 200 1.45 -13.37 -11.12
N SER A 201 0.76 -12.29 -11.49
CA SER A 201 1.20 -11.40 -12.57
C SER A 201 2.52 -10.68 -12.25
N LEU A 202 2.70 -10.23 -11.00
CA LEU A 202 3.96 -9.68 -10.51
C LEU A 202 5.08 -10.72 -10.60
N GLY A 203 4.85 -11.92 -10.06
CA GLY A 203 5.85 -12.99 -10.07
C GLY A 203 6.25 -13.43 -11.48
N ALA A 204 5.30 -13.44 -12.42
CA ALA A 204 5.55 -13.81 -13.82
C ALA A 204 6.30 -12.73 -14.63
N LYS A 205 6.14 -11.44 -14.29
CA LYS A 205 6.76 -10.33 -15.03
C LYS A 205 8.08 -9.84 -14.41
N ALA A 206 8.18 -9.83 -13.09
CA ALA A 206 9.32 -9.27 -12.40
C ALA A 206 10.60 -10.05 -12.71
N GLN A 207 11.72 -9.35 -12.82
CA GLN A 207 13.03 -9.98 -12.68
C GLN A 207 13.11 -10.72 -11.33
N PRO A 208 13.93 -11.79 -11.20
CA PRO A 208 13.99 -12.59 -9.98
C PRO A 208 14.32 -11.73 -8.76
N LEU A 209 13.37 -11.62 -7.81
CA LEU A 209 13.56 -10.80 -6.61
C LEU A 209 14.62 -11.40 -5.69
N LEU A 210 14.74 -12.72 -5.68
CA LEU A 210 15.76 -13.42 -4.91
C LEU A 210 17.19 -13.10 -5.39
N ALA A 211 17.37 -12.73 -6.67
CA ALA A 211 18.67 -12.41 -7.26
C ALA A 211 19.23 -11.05 -6.80
N GLN A 212 18.39 -10.17 -6.25
CA GLN A 212 18.80 -8.80 -5.97
C GLN A 212 19.59 -8.69 -4.67
N ARG A 213 20.62 -7.84 -4.68
CA ARG A 213 21.37 -7.41 -3.50
C ARG A 213 20.74 -6.16 -2.92
N TRP A 214 19.58 -6.33 -2.26
CA TRP A 214 18.83 -5.24 -1.64
C TRP A 214 19.70 -4.38 -0.71
N GLU A 215 20.64 -5.04 -0.04
CA GLU A 215 21.59 -4.49 0.92
C GLU A 215 22.48 -3.39 0.32
N GLU A 216 22.70 -3.41 -0.99
CA GLU A 216 23.53 -2.41 -1.70
C GLU A 216 22.74 -1.17 -2.16
N GLY A 217 21.42 -1.17 -2.01
CA GLY A 217 20.54 -0.15 -2.61
C GLY A 217 19.43 0.35 -1.72
N TRP A 218 19.66 0.46 -0.41
CA TRP A 218 18.69 1.02 0.53
C TRP A 218 18.29 2.46 0.21
N GLU A 219 19.26 3.33 -0.11
CA GLU A 219 18.97 4.74 -0.47
C GLU A 219 18.44 4.93 -1.89
N ARG A 220 18.49 3.87 -2.72
CA ARG A 220 18.01 3.94 -4.11
C ARG A 220 16.49 4.17 -4.13
N PRO A 221 15.98 5.08 -4.99
CA PRO A 221 14.55 5.29 -5.15
C PRO A 221 13.79 3.99 -5.46
N LEU A 222 12.66 3.80 -4.77
CA LEU A 222 11.82 2.61 -4.93
C LEU A 222 11.25 2.49 -6.36
N SER A 223 11.01 3.63 -7.01
CA SER A 223 10.61 3.71 -8.43
C SER A 223 11.67 3.14 -9.37
N GLU A 224 12.95 3.45 -9.14
CA GLU A 224 14.06 2.93 -9.96
C GLU A 224 14.25 1.42 -9.77
N TRP A 225 14.05 0.92 -8.55
CA TRP A 225 14.02 -0.52 -8.30
C TRP A 225 12.91 -1.19 -9.11
N ARG A 226 11.69 -0.65 -9.07
CA ARG A 226 10.54 -1.19 -9.82
C ARG A 226 10.73 -1.14 -11.33
N GLU A 227 11.40 -0.10 -11.83
CA GLU A 227 11.77 0.01 -13.24
C GLU A 227 12.79 -1.07 -13.64
N ALA A 228 13.87 -1.22 -12.87
CA ALA A 228 14.88 -2.25 -13.14
C ALA A 228 14.32 -3.68 -13.04
N LEU A 229 13.32 -3.89 -12.19
CA LEU A 229 12.61 -5.15 -12.06
C LEU A 229 11.53 -5.37 -13.13
N GLY A 230 11.20 -4.36 -13.94
CA GLY A 230 10.20 -4.44 -15.00
C GLY A 230 8.74 -4.47 -14.51
N ILE A 231 8.46 -3.93 -13.32
CA ILE A 231 7.12 -3.98 -12.69
C ILE A 231 6.41 -2.63 -12.58
N SER A 232 7.02 -1.53 -13.02
CA SER A 232 6.42 -0.18 -12.88
C SER A 232 4.98 -0.06 -13.39
N GLU A 233 4.66 -0.67 -14.54
CA GLU A 233 3.30 -0.65 -15.09
C GLU A 233 2.31 -1.47 -14.25
N LEU A 234 2.75 -2.58 -13.65
CA LEU A 234 1.91 -3.38 -12.75
C LEU A 234 1.67 -2.65 -11.45
N ILE A 235 2.67 -1.96 -10.91
CA ILE A 235 2.53 -1.13 -9.71
C ILE A 235 1.54 0.02 -9.96
N ALA A 236 1.61 0.67 -11.12
CA ALA A 236 0.67 1.74 -11.49
C ALA A 236 -0.80 1.27 -11.60
N ARG A 237 -1.02 -0.04 -11.77
CA ARG A 237 -2.35 -0.67 -11.85
C ARG A 237 -2.64 -1.54 -10.63
N SER A 238 -1.89 -1.34 -9.53
CA SER A 238 -2.08 -2.11 -8.31
C SER A 238 -3.53 -1.98 -7.82
N PRO A 239 -4.17 -3.10 -7.41
CA PRO A 239 -5.46 -3.02 -6.73
C PRO A 239 -5.31 -2.49 -5.30
N PHE A 240 -4.08 -2.40 -4.77
CA PHE A 240 -3.77 -1.94 -3.42
C PHE A 240 -3.51 -0.43 -3.38
N PRO A 241 -3.89 0.25 -2.28
CA PRO A 241 -3.42 1.60 -2.03
C PRO A 241 -1.88 1.61 -1.89
N PRO A 242 -1.19 2.70 -2.29
CA PRO A 242 0.25 2.82 -2.08
C PRO A 242 0.63 2.67 -0.61
N LEU A 243 1.76 2.02 -0.34
CA LEU A 243 2.26 1.87 1.03
C LEU A 243 2.67 3.23 1.61
N THR A 244 2.67 3.34 2.93
CA THR A 244 3.20 4.51 3.63
C THR A 244 4.67 4.72 3.25
N GLY A 245 5.03 5.95 2.87
CA GLY A 245 6.39 6.30 2.41
C GLY A 245 6.71 5.95 0.94
N ASP A 246 5.87 5.16 0.26
CA ASP A 246 6.03 4.74 -1.15
C ASP A 246 5.90 5.90 -2.16
N ARG A 247 5.43 7.05 -1.70
CA ARG A 247 5.32 8.25 -2.53
C ARG A 247 6.58 9.10 -2.39
N SER A 248 7.26 9.33 -3.51
CA SER A 248 8.26 10.39 -3.59
C SER A 248 7.60 11.75 -3.26
N PRO A 249 8.31 12.68 -2.61
CA PRO A 249 7.79 14.02 -2.42
C PRO A 249 7.39 14.60 -3.78
N LEU A 250 6.23 15.27 -3.82
CA LEU A 250 5.87 16.04 -5.00
C LEU A 250 7.00 17.03 -5.29
N ALA A 251 7.47 17.07 -6.53
CA ALA A 251 8.41 18.11 -6.93
C ALA A 251 7.69 19.46 -6.88
N SER A 252 8.34 20.55 -6.45
CA SER A 252 7.69 21.88 -6.42
C SER A 252 7.08 22.27 -7.77
N ALA A 253 7.75 21.93 -8.88
CA ALA A 253 7.23 22.14 -10.22
C ALA A 253 5.93 21.38 -10.53
N SER A 254 5.64 20.29 -9.81
CA SER A 254 4.47 19.43 -10.01
C SER A 254 3.23 19.88 -9.25
N ILE A 255 3.19 21.02 -8.56
CA ILE A 255 1.90 21.58 -8.07
C ILE A 255 1.72 23.06 -8.38
N VAL A 256 2.78 23.77 -8.79
CA VAL A 256 2.72 25.18 -9.15
C VAL A 256 1.73 25.40 -10.30
N GLY A 257 0.86 26.39 -10.10
CA GLY A 257 -0.21 26.76 -11.00
C GLY A 257 -1.47 27.16 -10.26
N SER A 258 -2.47 27.57 -11.03
CA SER A 258 -3.82 27.81 -10.55
C SER A 258 -4.70 26.61 -10.85
N TRP A 259 -5.61 26.32 -9.95
CA TRP A 259 -6.43 25.12 -9.95
C TRP A 259 -7.88 25.51 -9.69
N SER A 260 -8.80 24.90 -10.43
CA SER A 260 -10.24 25.10 -10.32
C SER A 260 -10.89 23.89 -9.65
N LEU A 261 -11.68 24.14 -8.60
CA LEU A 261 -12.38 23.09 -7.87
C LEU A 261 -13.41 22.42 -8.79
N GLN A 262 -13.39 21.10 -8.84
CA GLN A 262 -14.35 20.28 -9.59
C GLN A 262 -15.35 19.59 -8.67
N SER A 263 -14.88 19.14 -7.50
CA SER A 263 -15.70 18.44 -6.52
C SER A 263 -15.16 18.70 -5.12
N LEU A 264 -16.07 18.76 -4.14
CA LEU A 264 -15.75 18.77 -2.72
C LEU A 264 -16.72 17.82 -2.02
N THR A 265 -16.22 16.79 -1.38
CA THR A 265 -17.03 15.80 -0.67
C THR A 265 -16.58 15.67 0.79
N ILE A 266 -17.53 15.36 1.67
CA ILE A 266 -17.25 14.91 3.02
C ILE A 266 -17.37 13.38 3.04
N ARG A 267 -16.38 12.75 3.67
CA ARG A 267 -16.42 11.33 4.00
C ARG A 267 -16.38 11.20 5.52
N HIS A 268 -17.45 10.65 6.09
CA HIS A 268 -17.50 10.27 7.50
C HIS A 268 -16.69 8.99 7.68
N ALA A 269 -16.04 8.82 8.83
CA ALA A 269 -15.27 7.60 9.13
C ALA A 269 -16.11 6.32 8.98
N ASP A 270 -17.42 6.42 9.23
CA ASP A 270 -18.33 5.28 9.29
C ASP A 270 -19.23 5.13 8.05
N SER A 271 -19.01 5.90 6.98
CA SER A 271 -19.83 5.88 5.77
C SER A 271 -19.01 5.80 4.49
N ALA A 272 -19.29 4.79 3.66
CA ALA A 272 -18.74 4.66 2.32
C ALA A 272 -19.26 5.74 1.34
N GLU A 273 -20.38 6.38 1.67
CA GLU A 273 -21.00 7.40 0.82
C GLU A 273 -20.31 8.75 0.99
N ALA A 274 -19.69 9.24 -0.09
CA ALA A 274 -19.12 10.58 -0.16
C ALA A 274 -20.25 11.60 -0.39
N ILE A 275 -20.48 12.49 0.56
CA ILE A 275 -21.57 13.47 0.51
C ILE A 275 -21.06 14.74 -0.17
N PRO A 276 -21.64 15.19 -1.30
CA PRO A 276 -21.24 16.43 -1.95
C PRO A 276 -21.45 17.64 -1.04
N VAL A 277 -20.37 18.33 -0.72
CA VAL A 277 -20.41 19.61 -0.01
C VAL A 277 -20.80 20.68 -1.01
N TRP A 278 -21.91 21.36 -0.73
CA TRP A 278 -22.44 22.44 -1.54
C TRP A 278 -22.99 22.06 -2.92
N GLY A 279 -23.31 20.78 -3.12
CA GLY A 279 -23.92 20.25 -4.34
C GLY A 279 -22.87 19.85 -5.39
N GLU A 280 -23.33 19.55 -6.61
CA GLU A 280 -22.52 18.93 -7.67
C GLU A 280 -21.48 19.86 -8.30
N HIS A 281 -21.61 21.18 -8.11
CA HIS A 281 -20.79 22.19 -8.79
C HIS A 281 -20.28 23.26 -7.82
N PRO A 282 -19.47 22.93 -6.80
CA PRO A 282 -18.91 23.95 -5.93
C PRO A 282 -17.94 24.87 -6.69
N LEU A 283 -17.75 26.10 -6.22
CA LEU A 283 -16.78 27.03 -6.79
C LEU A 283 -15.53 27.06 -5.93
N GLY A 284 -14.36 27.09 -6.55
CA GLY A 284 -13.14 27.34 -5.80
C GLY A 284 -11.92 27.51 -6.68
N GLN A 285 -10.95 28.26 -6.17
CA GLN A 285 -9.64 28.43 -6.76
C GLN A 285 -8.55 28.17 -5.72
N LEU A 286 -7.57 27.37 -6.10
CA LEU A 286 -6.36 27.11 -5.34
C LEU A 286 -5.17 27.51 -6.21
N THR A 287 -4.24 28.28 -5.66
CA THR A 287 -3.02 28.67 -6.38
C THR A 287 -1.81 28.29 -5.55
N TYR A 288 -0.83 27.65 -6.19
CA TYR A 288 0.51 27.45 -5.67
C TYR A 288 1.50 28.21 -6.54
N THR A 289 2.33 29.03 -5.92
CA THR A 289 3.34 29.84 -6.61
C THR A 289 4.73 29.25 -6.43
N ALA A 290 5.62 29.48 -7.40
CA ALA A 290 6.97 28.92 -7.39
C ALA A 290 7.85 29.43 -6.23
N ASP A 291 7.52 30.58 -5.64
CA ASP A 291 8.16 31.14 -4.46
C ASP A 291 7.62 30.58 -3.13
N GLY A 292 6.83 29.49 -3.17
CA GLY A 292 6.41 28.74 -1.99
C GLY A 292 5.19 29.34 -1.27
N ARG A 293 4.36 30.13 -1.97
CA ARG A 293 3.10 30.66 -1.43
C ARG A 293 1.89 29.92 -1.97
N MET A 294 0.83 29.91 -1.18
CA MET A 294 -0.45 29.36 -1.58
C MET A 294 -1.62 30.24 -1.14
N SER A 295 -2.71 30.17 -1.90
CA SER A 295 -4.02 30.72 -1.51
C SER A 295 -5.14 29.82 -1.98
N ALA A 296 -6.15 29.61 -1.14
CA ALA A 296 -7.36 28.87 -1.47
C ALA A 296 -8.59 29.72 -1.15
N VAL A 297 -9.52 29.78 -2.10
CA VAL A 297 -10.85 30.39 -1.91
C VAL A 297 -11.88 29.42 -2.46
N LEU A 298 -12.87 29.07 -1.65
CA LEU A 298 -13.94 28.13 -2.03
C LEU A 298 -15.28 28.65 -1.54
N CYS A 299 -16.35 28.44 -2.31
CA CYS A 299 -17.70 28.77 -1.88
C CYS A 299 -18.77 27.91 -2.57
N LYS A 300 -19.98 27.91 -1.97
CA LYS A 300 -21.17 27.27 -2.55
C LYS A 300 -21.63 28.00 -3.82
N ALA A 301 -21.79 27.28 -4.92
CA ALA A 301 -22.38 27.82 -6.15
C ALA A 301 -23.86 28.20 -5.97
N GLY A 302 -24.31 29.19 -6.74
CA GLY A 302 -25.73 29.56 -6.78
C GLY A 302 -26.25 30.25 -5.51
N GLN A 303 -25.38 30.79 -4.65
CA GLN A 303 -25.76 31.70 -3.57
C GLN A 303 -26.23 33.08 -4.08
N SER A 304 -27.00 33.15 -5.17
CA SER A 304 -27.68 34.38 -5.55
C SER A 304 -28.81 34.62 -4.55
N THR A 305 -28.51 35.32 -3.45
CA THR A 305 -29.56 36.07 -2.75
C THR A 305 -29.96 37.24 -3.64
N HIS A 306 -31.22 37.67 -3.55
CA HIS A 306 -31.82 38.72 -4.38
C HIS A 306 -31.16 40.12 -4.27
N ALA A 307 -30.00 40.24 -3.62
CA ALA A 307 -29.28 41.50 -3.40
C ALA A 307 -28.37 41.84 -4.58
N ALA A 308 -28.30 43.12 -4.94
CA ALA A 308 -27.39 43.65 -5.97
C ALA A 308 -25.89 43.50 -5.59
N GLY A 309 -25.59 43.09 -4.36
CA GLY A 309 -24.27 42.76 -3.83
C GLY A 309 -24.29 42.58 -2.32
N ALA A 310 -23.29 41.90 -1.74
CA ALA A 310 -23.21 41.60 -0.30
C ALA A 310 -23.31 42.87 0.58
N GLY A 311 -22.76 44.01 0.12
CA GLY A 311 -22.83 45.28 0.85
C GLY A 311 -24.22 45.93 0.93
N SER A 312 -25.18 45.46 0.12
CA SER A 312 -26.58 45.92 0.13
C SER A 312 -27.53 44.95 0.84
N ALA A 313 -27.06 43.76 1.19
CA ALA A 313 -27.81 42.74 1.91
C ALA A 313 -27.89 43.09 3.40
N ASP A 314 -28.92 42.58 4.09
CA ASP A 314 -28.99 42.73 5.55
C ASP A 314 -27.96 41.83 6.26
N VAL A 315 -27.80 42.01 7.58
CA VAL A 315 -26.80 41.28 8.37
C VAL A 315 -27.04 39.76 8.35
N ALA A 316 -28.30 39.31 8.32
CA ALA A 316 -28.63 37.89 8.32
C ALA A 316 -28.30 37.24 6.97
N GLU A 317 -28.61 37.94 5.87
CA GLU A 317 -28.24 37.55 4.52
C GLU A 317 -26.71 37.53 4.32
N GLN A 318 -26.00 38.56 4.81
CA GLN A 318 -24.54 38.59 4.80
C GLN A 318 -23.94 37.38 5.54
N ALA A 319 -24.42 37.10 6.75
CA ALA A 319 -23.96 35.95 7.53
C ALA A 319 -24.21 34.62 6.78
N ALA A 320 -25.35 34.47 6.09
CA ALA A 320 -25.67 33.27 5.33
C ALA A 320 -24.76 33.10 4.09
N LEU A 321 -24.38 34.20 3.42
CA LEU A 321 -23.43 34.19 2.32
C LEU A 321 -22.05 33.71 2.78
N PHE A 322 -21.47 34.34 3.81
CA PHE A 322 -20.13 34.03 4.28
C PHE A 322 -20.01 32.66 4.97
N ARG A 323 -21.10 32.13 5.53
CA ARG A 323 -21.11 30.81 6.21
C ARG A 323 -20.69 29.64 5.31
N HIS A 324 -20.83 29.78 4.00
CA HIS A 324 -20.42 28.76 3.02
C HIS A 324 -19.32 29.29 2.10
N SER A 325 -18.45 30.15 2.62
CA SER A 325 -17.23 30.59 1.96
C SER A 325 -16.03 30.32 2.86
N TYR A 326 -14.95 29.81 2.29
CA TYR A 326 -13.67 29.67 2.97
C TYR A 326 -12.60 30.37 2.14
N GLY A 327 -11.75 31.14 2.80
CA GLY A 327 -10.62 31.82 2.18
C GLY A 327 -9.43 31.80 3.12
N TYR A 328 -8.28 31.31 2.64
CA TYR A 328 -7.04 31.36 3.40
C TYR A 328 -5.82 31.37 2.48
N ALA A 329 -4.70 31.85 3.01
CA ALA A 329 -3.43 31.96 2.29
C ALA A 329 -2.25 31.86 3.25
N GLY A 330 -1.09 31.51 2.71
CA GLY A 330 0.14 31.39 3.48
C GLY A 330 1.29 30.82 2.66
N ARG A 331 2.25 30.20 3.36
CA ARG A 331 3.32 29.43 2.72
C ARG A 331 2.91 27.96 2.60
N TYR A 332 3.61 27.21 1.77
CA TYR A 332 3.45 25.76 1.76
C TYR A 332 4.79 25.03 1.76
N THR A 333 4.77 23.83 2.32
CA THR A 333 5.88 22.88 2.27
C THR A 333 5.38 21.58 1.66
N LEU A 334 6.11 21.03 0.71
CA LEU A 334 5.79 19.72 0.12
C LEU A 334 6.34 18.60 1.00
N THR A 335 5.55 17.55 1.14
CA THR A 335 5.91 16.32 1.85
C THR A 335 5.80 15.12 0.90
N THR A 336 6.15 13.94 1.39
CA THR A 336 5.94 12.66 0.69
C THR A 336 4.48 12.37 0.43
N GLU A 337 3.62 12.67 1.40
CA GLU A 337 2.18 12.37 1.35
C GLU A 337 1.36 13.50 0.71
N GLY A 338 1.89 14.72 0.71
CA GLY A 338 1.29 15.83 -0.03
C GLY A 338 1.85 17.21 0.29
N VAL A 339 1.04 18.06 0.93
CA VAL A 339 1.39 19.47 1.18
C VAL A 339 0.93 19.90 2.56
N ILE A 340 1.77 20.69 3.22
CA ILE A 340 1.43 21.41 4.45
C ILE A 340 1.19 22.86 4.08
N HIS A 341 0.00 23.41 4.39
CA HIS A 341 -0.23 24.86 4.32
C HIS A 341 0.07 25.49 5.68
N HIS A 342 1.05 26.40 5.71
CA HIS A 342 1.37 27.22 6.87
C HIS A 342 0.52 28.48 6.81
N VAL A 343 -0.62 28.49 7.50
CA VAL A 343 -1.66 29.50 7.32
C VAL A 343 -1.24 30.84 7.94
N GLU A 344 -1.16 31.89 7.12
CA GLU A 344 -0.82 33.25 7.56
C GLU A 344 -2.04 34.18 7.62
N VAL A 345 -3.02 33.94 6.73
CA VAL A 345 -4.25 34.72 6.63
C VAL A 345 -5.41 33.76 6.40
N ALA A 346 -6.52 33.93 7.12
CA ALA A 346 -7.72 33.12 6.94
C ALA A 346 -8.99 33.90 7.32
N ALA A 347 -10.10 33.58 6.68
CA ALA A 347 -11.43 34.09 7.03
C ALA A 347 -11.91 33.53 8.38
N ASP A 348 -11.50 32.31 8.73
CA ASP A 348 -11.62 31.75 10.08
C ASP A 348 -10.34 32.05 10.87
N PRO A 349 -10.38 32.93 11.87
CA PRO A 349 -9.19 33.31 12.63
C PRO A 349 -8.53 32.15 13.38
N SER A 350 -9.27 31.06 13.67
CA SER A 350 -8.73 29.90 14.40
C SER A 350 -7.66 29.14 13.61
N TRP A 351 -7.59 29.33 12.29
CA TRP A 351 -6.58 28.70 11.43
C TRP A 351 -5.28 29.50 11.35
N ILE A 352 -5.28 30.78 11.72
CA ILE A 352 -4.11 31.64 11.57
C ILE A 352 -2.98 31.13 12.47
N GLY A 353 -1.80 30.90 11.88
CA GLY A 353 -0.63 30.35 12.56
C GLY A 353 -0.63 28.83 12.72
N THR A 354 -1.60 28.12 12.14
CA THR A 354 -1.68 26.66 12.18
C THR A 354 -1.11 26.01 10.92
N ASP A 355 -0.66 24.76 11.07
CA ASP A 355 -0.24 23.91 9.98
C ASP A 355 -1.37 22.97 9.55
N GLN A 356 -1.68 23.05 8.27
CA GLN A 356 -2.77 22.32 7.65
C GLN A 356 -2.21 21.22 6.77
N HIS A 357 -2.14 20.01 7.31
CA HIS A 357 -1.64 18.84 6.60
C HIS A 357 -2.68 18.35 5.59
N ARG A 358 -2.24 18.14 4.35
CA ARG A 358 -3.08 17.69 3.24
C ARG A 358 -2.40 16.55 2.50
N ILE A 359 -3.10 15.43 2.39
CA ILE A 359 -2.68 14.32 1.55
C ILE A 359 -3.04 14.71 0.11
N THR A 360 -2.13 14.54 -0.82
CA THR A 360 -2.38 14.91 -2.21
C THR A 360 -2.09 13.77 -3.17
N HIS A 361 -2.86 13.73 -4.25
CA HIS A 361 -2.62 12.84 -5.38
C HIS A 361 -2.74 13.64 -6.66
N ARG A 362 -1.69 13.62 -7.50
CA ARG A 362 -1.70 14.29 -8.80
C ARG A 362 -1.69 13.26 -9.92
N ALA A 363 -2.61 13.41 -10.86
CA ALA A 363 -2.64 12.70 -12.13
C ALA A 363 -2.88 13.72 -13.25
N ASP A 364 -1.89 13.94 -14.12
CA ASP A 364 -1.93 14.93 -15.20
C ASP A 364 -2.33 16.34 -14.73
N ASP A 365 -3.51 16.82 -15.19
CA ASP A 365 -4.11 18.10 -14.85
C ASP A 365 -5.11 17.99 -13.69
N CYS A 366 -5.13 16.87 -12.97
CA CYS A 366 -5.98 16.63 -11.82
C CYS A 366 -5.15 16.59 -10.53
N LEU A 367 -5.58 17.32 -9.52
CA LEU A 367 -5.02 17.31 -8.18
C LEU A 367 -6.13 16.98 -7.18
N THR A 368 -6.03 15.84 -6.52
CA THR A 368 -6.89 15.47 -5.38
C THR A 368 -6.20 15.88 -4.10
N ILE A 369 -6.93 16.53 -3.20
CA ILE A 369 -6.46 16.96 -1.88
C ILE A 369 -7.42 16.43 -0.83
N THR A 370 -6.91 15.65 0.11
CA THR A 370 -7.67 15.06 1.22
C THR A 370 -7.16 15.61 2.55
N THR A 371 -8.06 16.01 3.44
CA THR A 371 -7.69 16.40 4.81
C THR A 371 -7.45 15.17 5.67
N THR A 372 -6.55 15.26 6.64
CA THR A 372 -6.58 14.34 7.79
C THR A 372 -7.94 14.43 8.47
N ALA A 373 -8.34 13.42 9.23
CA ALA A 373 -9.64 13.44 9.90
C ALA A 373 -9.71 14.62 10.90
N ILE A 374 -10.69 15.51 10.74
CA ILE A 374 -10.89 16.70 11.57
C ILE A 374 -12.25 16.58 12.27
N ALA A 375 -12.33 17.06 13.51
CA ALA A 375 -13.62 17.15 14.23
C ALA A 375 -14.63 17.96 13.40
N SER A 376 -15.80 17.37 13.12
CA SER A 376 -16.87 18.05 12.39
C SER A 376 -17.68 18.95 13.32
N VAL A 377 -18.09 20.12 12.84
CA VAL A 377 -19.05 20.99 13.56
C VAL A 377 -20.49 20.48 13.38
N VAL A 378 -20.70 19.55 12.44
CA VAL A 378 -22.01 19.03 12.02
C VAL A 378 -22.22 17.58 12.47
N SER A 379 -21.16 16.86 12.84
CA SER A 379 -21.20 15.46 13.26
C SER A 379 -20.24 15.23 14.44
N PRO A 380 -20.59 14.36 15.40
CA PRO A 380 -19.73 14.04 16.54
C PRO A 380 -18.47 13.24 16.13
N ASP A 381 -18.48 12.62 14.95
CA ASP A 381 -17.38 11.79 14.46
C ASP A 381 -16.43 12.60 13.56
N PRO A 382 -15.11 12.32 13.58
CA PRO A 382 -14.15 13.02 12.76
C PRO A 382 -14.40 12.72 11.27
N VAL A 383 -14.37 13.77 10.46
CA VAL A 383 -14.63 13.72 9.01
C VAL A 383 -13.38 14.05 8.21
N SER A 384 -13.27 13.48 7.02
CA SER A 384 -12.28 13.90 6.02
C SER A 384 -12.99 14.62 4.87
N TYR A 385 -12.35 15.66 4.36
CA TYR A 385 -12.78 16.35 3.15
C TYR A 385 -11.91 15.90 2.00
N GLU A 386 -12.51 15.56 0.87
CA GLU A 386 -11.81 15.30 -0.39
C GLU A 386 -12.20 16.37 -1.41
N ALA A 387 -11.20 17.06 -1.94
CA ALA A 387 -11.36 18.08 -2.96
C ALA A 387 -10.62 17.65 -4.23
N ILE A 388 -11.33 17.60 -5.35
CA ILE A 388 -10.76 17.31 -6.68
C ILE A 388 -10.62 18.64 -7.42
N TRP A 389 -9.42 18.91 -7.90
CA TRP A 389 -9.06 20.14 -8.59
C TRP A 389 -8.56 19.85 -9.99
N ARG A 390 -8.89 20.74 -10.95
CA ARG A 390 -8.36 20.70 -12.30
C ARG A 390 -7.43 21.89 -12.53
N LYS A 391 -6.27 21.65 -13.14
CA LYS A 391 -5.31 22.70 -13.48
C LYS A 391 -5.93 23.67 -14.48
N LEU A 392 -5.78 24.96 -14.21
CA LEU A 392 -6.13 26.02 -15.15
C LEU A 392 -4.99 26.21 -16.17
N PRO A 393 -5.32 26.58 -17.41
CA PRO A 393 -4.35 26.77 -18.49
C PRO A 393 -3.34 27.90 -18.22
#